data_AF-A0A1Y5U1B2-F1
#
_entry.id   AF-A0A1Y5U1B2-F1
#
_cell.length_a   1.000
_cell.length_b   1.000
_cell.length_c   1.000
_cell.angle_alpha   90.00
_cell.angle_beta   90.00
_cell.angle_gamma   90.00
#
_symmetry.space_group_name_H-M   'P 1'
#
loop_
_entity.id
_entity.type
_entity.pdbx_description
1 polymer ?
#
loop_
_entity_poly.entity_id
_entity_poly.type
_entity_poly.pdbx_seq_one_letter_code
_entity_poly.pdbx_strand_id
1 'polypeptide(L)' 'MSWAIEMKDYSQRRACALVGIAPRVFRYQSSRLDDAGLRERLRELSSERRRLGYRRLHILLKREGIAVNWKKL' A
#
# COMPACT_ATOMS: atom_id res chain seq x y z
N MET A 1 -6.17 10.26 -18.36
CA MET A 1 -6.97 9.16 -18.93
C MET A 1 -8.46 9.35 -18.71
N SER A 2 -8.90 9.80 -17.53
CA SER A 2 -10.30 10.20 -17.24
C SER A 2 -10.86 11.14 -18.32
N TRP A 3 -10.11 12.17 -18.71
CA TRP A 3 -10.48 13.10 -19.79
C TRP A 3 -10.95 12.42 -21.10
N ALA A 4 -10.26 11.37 -21.56
CA ALA A 4 -10.61 10.69 -22.81
C ALA A 4 -11.89 9.84 -22.68
N ILE A 5 -12.17 9.33 -21.48
CA ILE A 5 -13.37 8.54 -21.19
C ILE A 5 -14.56 9.48 -20.95
N GLU A 6 -14.36 10.54 -20.17
CA GLU A 6 -15.39 11.46 -19.70
C GLU A 6 -15.79 12.52 -20.73
N MET A 7 -14.83 13.06 -21.52
CA MET A 7 -15.11 14.14 -22.48
C MET A 7 -15.17 13.69 -23.95
N LYS A 8 -14.61 12.52 -24.28
CA LYS A 8 -14.52 12.01 -25.66
C LYS A 8 -15.27 10.70 -25.89
N ASP A 9 -15.97 10.22 -24.87
CA ASP A 9 -16.79 8.99 -24.88
C ASP A 9 -16.02 7.76 -25.37
N TYR A 10 -14.70 7.72 -25.11
CA TYR A 10 -13.89 6.56 -25.46
C TYR A 10 -14.05 5.48 -24.41
N SER A 11 -14.18 4.23 -24.87
CA SER A 11 -14.10 3.09 -23.97
C SER A 11 -12.77 3.09 -23.22
N GLN A 12 -12.78 2.65 -21.96
CA GLN A 12 -11.57 2.55 -21.12
C GLN A 12 -10.43 1.81 -21.84
N ARG A 13 -10.76 0.77 -22.63
CA ARG A 13 -9.78 0.02 -23.45
C ARG A 13 -9.11 0.91 -24.50
N ARG A 14 -9.90 1.69 -25.23
CA ARG A 14 -9.39 2.61 -26.26
C ARG A 14 -8.55 3.73 -25.63
N ALA A 15 -9.00 4.29 -24.52
CA ALA A 15 -8.24 5.30 -23.77
C ALA A 15 -6.89 4.74 -23.25
N CYS A 16 -6.87 3.52 -22.71
CA CYS A 16 -5.65 2.87 -22.25
C CYS A 16 -4.68 2.54 -23.40
N ALA A 17 -5.19 2.08 -24.54
CA ALA A 17 -4.39 1.80 -25.74
C ALA A 17 -3.72 3.06 -26.31
N LEU A 18 -4.44 4.20 -26.34
CA LEU A 18 -3.90 5.48 -26.79
C LEU A 18 -2.72 5.98 -25.93
N VAL A 19 -2.76 5.71 -24.63
CA VAL A 19 -1.72 6.12 -23.66
C VAL A 19 -0.64 5.05 -23.50
N GLY A 20 -0.80 3.87 -24.09
CA GLY A 20 0.19 2.79 -24.03
C GLY A 20 0.25 2.07 -22.68
N ILE A 21 -0.84 2.08 -21.90
CA ILE A 21 -0.89 1.36 -20.63
C ILE A 21 -1.87 0.19 -20.66
N ALA A 22 -1.57 -0.85 -19.89
CA ALA A 22 -2.50 -1.97 -19.73
C ALA A 22 -3.73 -1.54 -18.90
N PRO A 23 -4.97 -1.91 -19.29
CA PRO A 23 -6.18 -1.60 -18.53
C PRO A 23 -6.17 -2.09 -17.08
N ARG A 24 -5.40 -3.15 -16.79
CA ARG A 24 -5.18 -3.67 -15.42
C ARG A 24 -4.50 -2.64 -14.52
N VAL A 25 -3.54 -1.89 -15.06
CA VAL A 25 -2.82 -0.84 -14.31
C VAL A 25 -3.75 0.33 -14.04
N PHE A 26 -4.55 0.73 -15.03
CA PHE A 26 -5.57 1.78 -14.85
C PHE A 26 -6.60 1.43 -13.77
N ARG A 27 -7.04 0.17 -13.71
CA ARG A 27 -8.01 -0.32 -12.72
C ARG A 27 -7.40 -0.60 -11.36
N TYR A 28 -6.07 -0.56 -11.24
CA TYR A 28 -5.42 -0.87 -9.98
C TYR A 28 -5.71 0.24 -8.97
N GLN A 29 -6.52 -0.09 -7.97
CA GLN A 29 -6.70 0.73 -6.79
C GLN A 29 -5.83 0.16 -5.68
N SER A 30 -4.92 0.97 -5.13
CA SER A 30 -4.13 0.54 -3.99
C SER A 30 -5.04 0.43 -2.76
N SER A 31 -5.24 -0.78 -2.26
CA SER A 31 -5.98 -1.02 -1.01
C SER A 31 -5.13 -0.78 0.25
N ARG A 32 -4.09 0.07 0.16
CA ARG A 32 -3.26 0.38 1.33
C ARG A 32 -4.15 1.09 2.34
N LEU A 33 -4.47 0.40 3.43
CA LEU A 33 -4.99 1.05 4.63
C LEU A 33 -3.99 2.12 5.05
N ASP A 34 -4.47 3.15 5.73
CA ASP A 34 -3.60 4.14 6.32
C ASP A 34 -2.70 3.47 7.38
N ASP A 35 -1.51 3.07 6.95
CA ASP A 35 -0.51 2.41 7.78
C ASP A 35 0.18 3.42 8.73
N ALA A 36 -0.30 4.67 8.83
CA ALA A 36 0.28 5.71 9.70
C ALA A 36 0.39 5.24 11.16
N GLY A 37 -0.69 4.70 11.74
CA GLY A 37 -0.68 4.18 13.11
C GLY A 37 0.28 2.99 13.30
N LEU A 38 0.39 2.12 12.29
CA LEU A 38 1.35 1.02 12.31
C LEU A 38 2.80 1.53 12.28
N ARG A 39 3.10 2.55 11.46
CA ARG A 39 4.43 3.15 11.37
C ARG A 39 4.84 3.86 12.65
N GLU A 40 3.91 4.56 13.28
CA GLU A 40 4.13 5.18 14.59
C GLU A 40 4.46 4.13 15.64
N ARG A 41 3.66 3.05 15.71
CA ARG A 41 3.91 1.97 16.65
C ARG A 41 5.25 1.26 16.42
N LEU A 42 5.62 1.04 15.16
CA LEU A 42 6.93 0.50 14.81
C LEU A 42 8.07 1.39 15.27
N ARG A 43 7.93 2.72 15.13
CA ARG A 43 8.92 3.69 15.59
C ARG A 43 9.08 3.64 17.10
N GLU A 44 7.98 3.62 17.85
CA GLU A 44 7.98 3.49 19.31
C GLU A 44 8.72 2.22 19.76
N LEU A 45 8.31 1.06 19.22
CA LEU A 45 8.94 -0.22 19.56
C LEU A 45 10.42 -0.24 19.18
N SER A 46 10.80 0.34 18.04
CA SER A 46 12.22 0.42 17.64
C SER A 46 13.04 1.33 18.56
N SER A 47 12.41 2.36 19.13
CA SER A 47 13.05 3.32 20.03
C SER A 47 13.27 2.77 21.44
N GLU A 48 12.45 1.82 21.87
CA GLU A 48 12.51 1.23 23.21
C GLU A 48 13.86 0.52 23.47
N ARG A 49 14.40 -0.18 22.45
CA ARG A 49 15.74 -0.78 22.52
C ARG A 49 16.48 -0.75 21.18
N ARG A 50 17.70 -0.22 21.21
CA ARG A 50 18.62 -0.03 20.06
C ARG A 50 18.87 -1.26 19.15
N ARG A 51 18.59 -2.48 19.59
CA ARG A 51 18.89 -3.73 18.84
C ARG A 51 17.66 -4.59 18.52
N LEU A 52 16.49 -3.98 18.41
CA LEU A 52 15.31 -4.69 17.91
C LEU A 52 15.34 -4.74 16.38
N GLY A 53 15.56 -5.94 15.83
CA GLY A 53 15.40 -6.21 14.40
C GLY A 53 13.94 -6.52 14.03
N TYR A 54 13.64 -6.51 12.73
CA TYR A 54 12.28 -6.72 12.19
C TYR A 54 11.58 -7.97 12.73
N ARG A 55 12.30 -9.08 12.96
CA ARG A 55 11.73 -10.32 13.54
C ARG A 55 11.16 -10.09 14.94
N ARG A 56 11.84 -9.28 15.75
CA ARG A 56 11.43 -9.02 17.14
C ARG A 56 10.32 -7.99 17.21
N LEU A 57 10.36 -6.98 16.35
CA LEU A 57 9.24 -6.05 16.16
C LEU A 57 7.97 -6.78 15.71
N HIS A 58 8.09 -7.75 14.79
CA HIS A 58 6.95 -8.57 14.35
C HIS A 58 6.30 -9.36 15.50
N ILE A 59 7.10 -9.94 16.40
CA ILE A 59 6.58 -10.65 17.59
C ILE A 59 5.87 -9.70 18.54
N LEU A 60 6.43 -8.50 18.75
CA LEU A 60 5.83 -7.47 19.63
C LEU A 60 4.49 -6.99 19.08
N LEU A 61 4.44 -6.65 17.79
CA LEU A 61 3.19 -6.29 17.12
C LEU A 61 2.14 -7.42 17.17
N LYS A 62 2.57 -8.67 17.02
CA LYS A 62 1.67 -9.83 17.13
C LYS A 62 1.10 -9.99 18.54
N ARG A 63 1.87 -9.68 19.58
CA ARG A 63 1.40 -9.68 20.98
C ARG A 63 0.39 -8.58 21.25
N GLU A 64 0.49 -7.46 20.55
CA GLU A 64 -0.47 -6.35 20.60
C GLU A 64 -1.72 -6.61 19.75
N GLY A 65 -1.84 -7.79 19.12
CA GLY A 65 -2.98 -8.15 18.27
C GLY A 65 -2.90 -7.59 16.84
N ILE A 66 -1.79 -6.93 16.48
CA ILE A 66 -1.61 -6.33 15.16
C ILE A 66 -1.05 -7.38 14.19
N ALA A 67 -1.93 -7.96 13.37
CA ALA A 67 -1.57 -8.93 12.35
C ALA A 67 -1.02 -8.25 11.09
N VAL A 68 0.31 -8.06 11.04
CA VAL A 68 1.00 -7.47 9.87
C VAL A 68 1.80 -8.53 9.14
N ASN A 69 1.75 -8.53 7.81
CA ASN A 69 2.67 -9.32 7.01
C ASN A 69 4.12 -8.87 7.31
N TRP A 70 5.02 -9.79 7.63
CA TRP A 70 6.44 -9.52 7.88
C TRP A 70 7.15 -8.77 6.74
N LYS A 71 6.63 -8.81 5.50
CA LYS A 71 7.14 -7.99 4.37
C LYS A 71 6.74 -6.51 4.43
N LYS A 72 5.80 -6.14 5.29
CA LYS A 72 5.32 -4.76 5.51
C LYS A 72 5.93 -4.11 6.77
N LEU A 73 6.83 -4.82 7.45
CA LEU A 73 7.52 -4.39 8.67
C LEU A 73 8.83 -3.67 8.35
#